data_AF-A0A3C0PPM7-F1
#
_entry.id   AF-A0A3C0PPM7-F1
#
_cell.length_a   1.000
_cell.length_b   1.000
_cell.length_c   1.000
_cell.angle_alpha   90.00
_cell.angle_beta   90.00
_cell.angle_gamma   90.00
#
_symmetry.space_group_name_H-M   'P 1'
#
loop_
_entity.id
_entity.type
_entity.pdbx_description
1 polymer ?
#
loop_
_entity_poly.entity_id
_entity_poly.type
_entity_poly.pdbx_seq_one_letter_code
_entity_poly.pdbx_strand_id
1 'polypeptide(L)'
;MTLEMFDLTGKRALITGSSQGIGFALARGLAGAGAEIILNGRDQSKLDTAAEILQGDGAKVYSLTFDVTDHEAVRAAVDGFETKVGSIDILINNAGMQYR
;
A
#
# COMPACT_ATOMS: atom_id res chain seq x y z
N MET A 1 7.73 -17.10 -19.85
CA MET A 1 8.80 -16.10 -19.96
C MET A 1 8.33 -14.65 -19.78
N THR A 2 7.07 -14.28 -20.04
CA THR A 2 6.60 -12.89 -19.83
C THR A 2 6.21 -12.56 -18.39
N LEU A 3 5.76 -13.52 -17.58
CA LEU A 3 5.38 -13.28 -16.18
C LEU A 3 6.57 -13.10 -15.23
N GLU A 4 7.73 -13.74 -15.50
CA GLU A 4 8.93 -13.59 -14.66
C GLU A 4 9.44 -12.15 -14.62
N MET A 5 9.29 -11.37 -15.70
CA MET A 5 9.69 -9.95 -15.72
C MET A 5 8.84 -9.07 -14.78
N PHE A 6 7.67 -9.55 -14.35
CA PHE A 6 6.73 -8.83 -13.51
C PHE A 6 6.48 -9.53 -12.17
N ASP A 7 7.30 -10.51 -11.81
CA ASP A 7 7.23 -11.14 -10.50
C ASP A 7 7.77 -10.18 -9.42
N LEU A 8 6.92 -9.88 -8.45
CA LEU A 8 7.21 -9.00 -7.32
C LEU A 8 7.27 -9.77 -5.99
N THR A 9 7.37 -11.10 -6.05
CA THR A 9 7.54 -11.95 -4.87
C THR A 9 8.70 -11.44 -4.00
N GLY A 10 8.42 -11.25 -2.72
CA GLY A 10 9.38 -10.73 -1.74
C GLY A 10 9.60 -9.21 -1.78
N LYS A 11 8.86 -8.46 -2.61
CA LYS A 11 8.83 -6.99 -2.58
C LYS A 11 7.67 -6.50 -1.73
N ARG A 12 7.87 -5.40 -1.01
CA ARG A 12 6.82 -4.66 -0.31
C ARG A 12 6.51 -3.36 -1.03
N ALA A 13 5.24 -3.14 -1.35
CA ALA A 13 4.79 -1.96 -2.07
C ALA A 13 3.89 -1.09 -1.18
N LEU A 14 4.29 0.15 -0.92
CA LEU A 14 3.46 1.20 -0.33
C LEU A 14 2.74 1.97 -1.43
N ILE A 15 1.41 2.01 -1.35
CA ILE A 15 0.57 2.79 -2.25
C ILE A 15 -0.17 3.83 -1.42
N THR A 16 0.07 5.11 -1.66
CA THR A 16 -0.63 6.19 -0.94
C THR A 16 -2.05 6.38 -1.46
N GLY A 17 -3.00 6.66 -0.57
CA GLY A 17 -4.41 6.86 -0.96
C GLY A 17 -5.05 5.62 -1.60
N SER A 18 -4.76 4.44 -1.08
CA SER A 18 -5.06 3.14 -1.70
C SER A 18 -6.26 2.40 -1.13
N SER A 19 -7.05 3.02 -0.24
CA SER A 19 -8.25 2.40 0.32
C SER A 19 -9.41 2.27 -0.68
N GLN A 20 -9.31 2.89 -1.86
CA GLN A 20 -10.33 2.87 -2.92
C GLN A 20 -9.76 3.28 -4.28
N GLY A 21 -10.58 3.18 -5.34
CA GLY A 21 -10.28 3.74 -6.66
C GLY A 21 -9.02 3.18 -7.32
N ILE A 22 -8.26 4.05 -7.99
CA ILE A 22 -7.03 3.67 -8.72
C ILE A 22 -5.99 3.08 -7.76
N GLY A 23 -5.79 3.68 -6.59
CA GLY A 23 -4.83 3.18 -5.61
C GLY A 23 -5.14 1.75 -5.16
N PHE A 24 -6.42 1.42 -4.94
CA PHE A 24 -6.84 0.06 -4.62
C PHE A 24 -6.65 -0.92 -5.79
N ALA A 25 -6.97 -0.48 -7.03
CA ALA A 25 -6.76 -1.30 -8.22
C ALA A 25 -5.27 -1.63 -8.44
N LEU A 26 -4.38 -0.66 -8.21
CA LEU A 26 -2.93 -0.85 -8.24
C LEU A 26 -2.48 -1.84 -7.16
N ALA A 27 -2.95 -1.66 -5.92
CA ALA A 27 -2.66 -2.56 -4.82
C ALA A 27 -3.05 -4.02 -5.13
N ARG A 28 -4.25 -4.23 -5.69
CA ARG A 28 -4.71 -5.57 -6.11
C ARG A 28 -3.85 -6.16 -7.24
N GLY A 29 -3.47 -5.34 -8.23
CA GLY A 29 -2.61 -5.78 -9.32
C GLY A 29 -1.21 -6.20 -8.86
N LEU A 30 -0.60 -5.41 -7.98
CA LEU A 30 0.71 -5.71 -7.38
C LEU A 30 0.65 -6.96 -6.49
N ALA A 31 -0.43 -7.14 -5.74
CA ALA A 31 -0.67 -8.34 -4.96
C ALA A 31 -0.76 -9.59 -5.85
N GLY A 32 -1.48 -9.50 -6.97
CA GLY A 32 -1.55 -10.58 -7.96
C GLY A 32 -0.22 -10.90 -8.63
N ALA A 33 0.74 -9.97 -8.59
CA ALA A 33 2.11 -10.16 -9.01
C ALA A 33 3.06 -10.64 -7.89
N GLY A 34 2.54 -10.92 -6.68
CA GLY A 34 3.30 -11.50 -5.57
C GLY A 34 3.85 -10.52 -4.54
N ALA A 35 3.60 -9.21 -4.68
CA ALA A 35 4.06 -8.21 -3.71
C ALA A 35 3.27 -8.30 -2.39
N GLU A 36 3.95 -8.03 -1.26
CA GLU A 36 3.26 -7.65 -0.03
C GLU A 36 2.78 -6.20 -0.16
N ILE A 37 1.54 -5.93 0.23
CA ILE A 37 0.90 -4.63 0.02
C ILE A 37 0.84 -3.85 1.33
N ILE A 38 1.23 -2.58 1.28
CA ILE A 38 1.04 -1.61 2.36
C ILE A 38 0.02 -0.59 1.86
N LEU A 39 -1.19 -0.66 2.40
CA LEU A 39 -2.24 0.29 2.10
C LEU A 39 -2.08 1.55 2.95
N ASN A 40 -2.19 2.72 2.34
CA ASN A 40 -2.19 3.99 3.06
C ASN A 40 -3.46 4.82 2.78
N GLY A 41 -3.89 5.52 3.83
CA GLY A 41 -5.05 6.40 3.84
C GLY A 41 -5.18 7.07 5.20
N ARG A 42 -6.18 7.94 5.34
CA ARG A 42 -6.44 8.70 6.58
C ARG A 42 -7.53 8.07 7.45
N ASP A 43 -8.31 7.17 6.86
CA ASP A 43 -9.45 6.52 7.50
C ASP A 43 -9.12 5.06 7.71
N GLN A 44 -8.91 4.68 8.98
CA GLN A 44 -8.58 3.31 9.36
C GLN A 44 -9.66 2.32 8.91
N SER A 45 -10.93 2.67 9.04
CA SER A 45 -12.04 1.76 8.71
C SER A 45 -12.05 1.39 7.22
N LYS A 46 -11.77 2.37 6.36
CA LYS A 46 -11.66 2.14 4.91
C LYS A 46 -10.46 1.30 4.54
N LEU A 47 -9.33 1.48 5.26
CA LEU A 47 -8.15 0.65 5.07
C LEU A 47 -8.41 -0.78 5.50
N ASP A 48 -9.08 -0.99 6.62
CA ASP A 48 -9.42 -2.32 7.12
C ASP A 48 -10.31 -3.07 6.13
N THR A 49 -11.37 -2.42 5.63
CA THR A 49 -12.23 -3.02 4.57
C THR A 49 -11.44 -3.37 3.31
N ALA A 50 -10.56 -2.48 2.84
CA ALA A 50 -9.73 -2.74 1.67
C ALA A 50 -8.72 -3.88 1.92
N ALA A 51 -8.14 -3.94 3.12
CA ALA A 51 -7.21 -4.99 3.52
C ALA A 51 -7.90 -6.35 3.58
N GLU A 52 -9.09 -6.44 4.16
CA GLU A 52 -9.88 -7.67 4.23
C GLU A 52 -10.16 -8.24 2.83
N ILE A 53 -10.50 -7.38 1.86
CA ILE A 53 -10.74 -7.82 0.47
C ILE A 53 -9.47 -8.43 -0.13
N LEU A 54 -8.33 -7.74 -0.02
CA LEU A 54 -7.07 -8.22 -0.59
C LEU A 54 -6.54 -9.47 0.13
N GLN A 55 -6.73 -9.56 1.44
CA GLN A 55 -6.40 -10.76 2.22
C GLN A 55 -7.29 -11.94 1.82
N GLY A 56 -8.58 -11.70 1.54
CA GLY A 56 -9.49 -12.70 0.97
C GLY A 56 -9.05 -13.22 -0.40
N ASP A 57 -8.36 -12.39 -1.18
CA ASP A 57 -7.71 -12.77 -2.45
C ASP A 57 -6.35 -13.48 -2.24
N GLY A 58 -5.92 -13.70 -0.99
CA GLY A 58 -4.66 -14.39 -0.63
C GLY A 58 -3.43 -13.48 -0.53
N ALA A 59 -3.61 -12.15 -0.60
CA ALA A 59 -2.50 -11.20 -0.48
C ALA A 59 -2.03 -11.04 0.97
N LYS A 60 -0.74 -10.77 1.15
CA LYS A 60 -0.19 -10.29 2.41
C LYS A 60 -0.30 -8.77 2.47
N VAL A 61 -1.05 -8.25 3.44
CA VAL A 61 -1.43 -6.83 3.49
C VAL A 61 -1.17 -6.23 4.85
N TYR A 62 -0.66 -5.00 4.86
CA TYR A 62 -0.52 -4.13 6.02
C TYR A 62 -1.30 -2.83 5.78
N SER A 63 -1.79 -2.23 6.86
CA SER A 63 -2.45 -0.91 6.84
C SER A 63 -1.56 0.11 7.55
N LEU A 64 -1.28 1.23 6.89
CA LEU A 64 -0.43 2.30 7.41
C LEU A 64 -1.17 3.65 7.32
N THR A 65 -1.86 3.99 8.40
CA THR A 65 -2.77 5.13 8.47
C THR A 65 -2.04 6.41 8.83
N PHE A 66 -1.93 7.33 7.86
CA PHE A 66 -1.38 8.68 8.04
C PHE A 66 -1.83 9.60 6.90
N ASP A 67 -1.80 10.91 7.15
CA ASP A 67 -2.00 11.92 6.11
C ASP A 67 -0.66 12.19 5.40
N VAL A 68 -0.62 12.00 4.08
CA VAL A 68 0.58 12.25 3.26
C VAL A 68 1.02 13.71 3.24
N THR A 69 0.17 14.64 3.67
CA THR A 69 0.48 16.07 3.77
C THR A 69 1.15 16.45 5.10
N ASP A 70 1.15 15.54 6.08
CA ASP A 70 1.82 15.72 7.37
C ASP A 70 3.19 15.02 7.35
N HIS A 71 4.24 15.83 7.20
CA HIS A 71 5.62 15.34 7.09
C HIS A 71 6.07 14.51 8.31
N GLU A 72 5.72 14.94 9.52
CA GLU A 72 6.14 14.25 10.74
C GLU A 72 5.38 12.94 10.92
N ALA A 73 4.08 12.92 10.59
CA ALA A 73 3.30 11.70 10.59
C ALA A 73 3.81 10.67 9.57
N VAL A 74 4.16 11.12 8.35
CA VAL A 74 4.77 10.27 7.32
C VAL A 74 6.05 9.64 7.84
N ARG A 75 6.96 10.45 8.40
CA ARG A 75 8.24 9.97 8.92
C ARG A 75 8.06 8.94 10.03
N ALA A 76 7.25 9.27 11.04
CA ALA A 76 7.01 8.39 12.18
C ALA A 76 6.37 7.05 11.75
N ALA A 77 5.43 7.08 10.81
CA ALA A 77 4.75 5.89 10.32
C ALA A 77 5.69 4.99 9.50
N VAL A 78 6.48 5.57 8.59
CA VAL A 78 7.41 4.81 7.74
C VAL A 78 8.56 4.24 8.58
N ASP A 79 9.22 5.05 9.41
CA ASP A 79 10.32 4.60 10.28
C ASP A 79 9.83 3.47 11.21
N GLY A 80 8.63 3.63 11.78
CA GLY A 80 8.00 2.64 12.64
C GLY A 80 7.64 1.34 11.91
N PHE A 81 7.20 1.42 10.65
CA PHE A 81 6.91 0.26 9.82
C PHE A 81 8.20 -0.49 9.46
N GLU A 82 9.21 0.21 8.96
CA GLU A 82 10.46 -0.42 8.52
C GLU A 82 11.22 -1.07 9.68
N THR A 83 11.16 -0.49 10.87
CA THR A 83 11.73 -1.07 12.09
C THR A 83 11.03 -2.38 12.50
N LYS A 84 9.71 -2.48 12.34
CA LYS A 84 8.91 -3.61 12.83
C LYS A 84 8.74 -4.73 11.80
N VAL A 85 8.63 -4.37 10.52
CA VAL A 85 8.23 -5.27 9.43
C VAL A 85 9.35 -5.46 8.43
N GLY A 86 10.09 -4.38 8.13
CA GLY A 86 11.18 -4.36 7.16
C GLY A 86 10.98 -3.31 6.05
N SER A 87 11.97 -3.20 5.18
CA SER A 87 12.06 -2.16 4.16
C SER A 87 10.87 -2.11 3.20
N ILE A 88 10.56 -0.90 2.74
CA ILE A 88 9.65 -0.66 1.62
C ILE A 88 10.47 -0.67 0.32
N ASP A 89 10.16 -1.57 -0.61
CA ASP A 89 10.89 -1.70 -1.87
C ASP A 89 10.31 -0.80 -2.97
N ILE A 90 8.99 -0.61 -2.97
CA ILE A 90 8.24 0.10 -4.01
C ILE A 90 7.36 1.14 -3.34
N LEU A 91 7.40 2.38 -3.85
CA LEU A 91 6.49 3.45 -3.49
C LEU A 91 5.70 3.90 -4.71
N ILE A 92 4.37 3.87 -4.60
CA ILE A 92 3.46 4.49 -5.57
C ILE A 92 2.80 5.68 -4.89
N ASN A 93 3.21 6.88 -5.29
CA ASN A 93 2.62 8.13 -4.79
C ASN A 93 1.30 8.45 -5.53
N ASN A 94 0.23 7.74 -5.17
CA ASN A 94 -1.08 7.85 -5.80
C ASN A 94 -2.02 8.86 -5.10
N ALA A 95 -1.83 9.16 -3.82
CA ALA A 95 -2.65 10.12 -3.10
C ALA A 95 -2.58 11.51 -3.75
N GLY A 96 -3.76 12.06 -4.07
CA GLY A 96 -3.88 13.38 -4.66
C GLY A 96 -5.35 13.83 -4.68
N MET A 97 -5.57 15.13 -4.73
CA MET A 97 -6.90 15.71 -4.88
C MET A 97 -6.85 16.79 -5.95
N GLN A 98 -7.91 16.87 -6.76
CA GLN A 98 -8.06 17.95 -7.72
C GLN A 98 -8.82 19.11 -7.06
N TYR A 99 -8.20 20.28 -6.97
CA TYR A 99 -8.91 21.52 -6.70
C TYR A 99 -9.52 22.01 -8.02
N ARG A 100 -10.83 22.19 -8.05
CA ARG A 100 -11.58 22.78 -9.17
C ARG A 100 -12.34 23.99 -8.71
#